data_AF-A0A124JZD7-F1
#
_entry.id   AF-A0A124JZD7-F1
#
_cell.length_a   1.000
_cell.length_b   1.000
_cell.length_c   1.000
_cell.angle_alpha   90.00
_cell.angle_beta   90.00
_cell.angle_gamma   90.00
#
_symmetry.space_group_name_H-M   'P 1'
#
loop_
_entity.id
_entity.type
_entity.pdbx_description
1 polymer ?
#
loop_
_entity_poly.entity_id
_entity_poly.type
_entity_poly.pdbx_seq_one_letter_code
_entity_poly.pdbx_strand_id
1 'polypeptide(L)' 'MRGALCLVLLLAACSSDSDPGPGGVTKGEAKQLDAAAEALEKRPAPPLADATVPADIGDGEAKLPTPVR' A
#
# COMPACT_ATOMS: atom_id res chain seq x y z
N MET A 1 18.33 -20.32 29.13
CA MET A 1 18.36 -18.85 28.90
C MET A 1 18.20 -18.44 27.43
N ARG A 2 18.78 -19.16 26.46
CA ARG A 2 18.62 -18.87 25.00
C ARG A 2 17.17 -18.88 24.48
N GLY A 3 16.33 -19.81 24.95
CA GLY A 3 14.93 -19.89 24.50
C GLY A 3 14.06 -18.71 24.94
N ALA A 4 14.32 -18.15 26.12
CA ALA A 4 13.60 -16.97 26.61
C ALA A 4 13.91 -15.71 25.79
N LEU A 5 15.16 -15.56 25.32
CA LEU A 5 15.56 -14.44 24.47
C LEU A 5 14.85 -14.47 23.11
N CYS A 6 14.72 -15.65 22.49
CA CYS A 6 13.95 -15.80 21.25
C CYS A 6 12.48 -15.40 21.45
N LEU A 7 11.85 -15.81 22.57
CA LEU A 7 10.46 -15.50 22.84
C LEU A 7 10.23 -13.98 22.95
N VAL A 8 11.11 -13.25 23.65
CA VAL A 8 11.00 -11.79 23.80
C VAL A 8 11.14 -11.06 22.47
N LEU A 9 12.02 -11.51 21.59
CA LEU A 9 12.20 -10.92 20.25
C LEU A 9 10.98 -11.12 19.35
N LEU A 10 10.32 -12.28 19.43
CA LEU A 10 9.08 -12.58 18.71
C LEU A 10 7.90 -11.70 19.17
N LEU A 11 7.79 -11.43 20.48
CA LEU A 11 6.75 -10.54 21.00
C LEU A 11 7.00 -9.07 20.62
N ALA A 12 8.25 -8.63 20.57
CA ALA A 12 8.61 -7.26 20.19
C ALA A 12 8.26 -6.94 18.71
N ALA A 13 8.38 -7.94 17.82
CA ALA A 13 8.03 -7.80 16.41
C ALA A 13 6.53 -7.54 16.17
N CYS A 14 5.65 -7.97 17.09
CA CYS A 14 4.22 -7.80 16.96
C CYS A 14 3.74 -6.35 17.22
N SER A 15 4.55 -5.52 17.90
CA SER A 15 4.11 -4.20 18.39
C SER A 15 4.76 -3.00 17.71
N SER A 16 5.97 -3.11 17.19
CA SER A 16 6.71 -1.91 16.75
C SER A 16 6.19 -1.29 15.45
N ASP A 17 5.69 -2.13 14.53
CA ASP A 17 5.22 -1.70 13.21
C ASP A 17 3.70 -1.71 13.07
N SER A 18 2.97 -2.29 14.03
CA SER A 18 1.51 -2.51 13.99
C SER A 18 0.68 -1.37 14.59
N ASP A 19 1.32 -0.41 15.26
CA ASP A 19 0.62 0.75 15.81
C ASP A 19 -0.01 1.59 14.69
N PRO A 20 -1.30 1.94 14.78
CA PRO A 20 -1.95 2.78 13.78
C PRO A 20 -1.29 4.17 13.73
N GLY A 21 -0.80 4.54 12.57
CA GLY A 21 -0.30 5.87 12.25
C GLY A 21 -1.39 6.81 11.71
N PRO A 22 -1.04 8.07 11.41
CA PRO A 22 -1.95 9.01 10.78
C PRO A 22 -2.48 8.46 9.44
N GLY A 23 -3.78 8.62 9.19
CA GLY A 23 -4.45 8.03 8.02
C GLY A 23 -4.87 6.56 8.16
N GLY A 24 -4.67 5.96 9.34
CA GLY A 24 -5.10 4.58 9.63
C GLY A 24 -4.15 3.50 9.10
N VAL A 25 -3.02 3.89 8.50
CA VAL A 25 -1.96 2.98 8.08
C VAL A 25 -0.97 2.79 9.21
N THR A 26 -0.49 1.57 9.38
CA THR A 26 0.56 1.23 10.33
C THR A 26 1.92 1.77 9.87
N LYS A 27 2.89 1.90 10.80
CA LYS A 27 4.24 2.39 10.46
C LYS A 27 4.93 1.49 9.42
N GLY A 28 4.72 0.17 9.54
CA GLY A 28 5.27 -0.79 8.60
C GLY A 28 4.65 -0.69 7.21
N GLU A 29 3.35 -0.37 7.12
CA GLU A 29 2.67 -0.11 5.84
C GLU A 29 3.14 1.19 5.21
N ALA A 30 3.27 2.28 5.98
CA ALA A 30 3.77 3.56 5.47
C ALA A 30 5.16 3.41 4.84
N LYS A 31 6.07 2.72 5.51
CA LYS A 31 7.42 2.44 4.97
C LYS A 31 7.39 1.64 3.66
N GLN A 32 6.45 0.71 3.53
CA GLN A 32 6.28 -0.06 2.29
C GLN A 32 5.74 0.81 1.15
N LEU A 33 4.80 1.72 1.45
CA LEU A 33 4.30 2.69 0.48
C LEU A 33 5.41 3.65 0.02
N ASP A 34 6.24 4.14 0.93
CA ASP A 34 7.37 5.01 0.60
C ASP A 34 8.38 4.31 -0.31
N ALA A 35 8.72 3.05 0.00
CA ALA A 35 9.61 2.24 -0.83
C ALA A 35 9.03 2.01 -2.25
N ALA A 36 7.71 1.82 -2.35
CA ALA A 36 7.03 1.70 -3.63
C ALA A 36 7.08 3.03 -4.42
N ALA A 37 6.84 4.17 -3.76
CA ALA A 37 6.95 5.48 -4.37
C ALA A 37 8.37 5.76 -4.90
N GLU A 38 9.40 5.51 -4.09
CA GLU A 38 10.81 5.66 -4.50
C GLU A 38 11.16 4.77 -5.71
N ALA A 39 10.60 3.56 -5.76
CA ALA A 39 10.76 2.68 -6.91
C ALA A 39 10.09 3.23 -8.19
N LEU A 40 8.95 3.92 -8.07
CA LEU A 40 8.29 4.60 -9.19
C LEU A 40 9.13 5.77 -9.70
N GLU A 41 9.72 6.56 -8.79
CA GLU A 41 10.55 7.72 -9.14
C GLU A 41 11.83 7.33 -9.88
N LYS A 42 12.44 6.20 -9.50
CA LYS A 42 13.67 5.68 -10.15
C LYS A 42 13.41 5.06 -11.51
N ARG A 43 12.16 4.71 -11.84
CA ARG A 43 11.82 4.11 -13.13
C ARG A 43 11.84 5.20 -14.22
N PRO A 44 12.42 4.93 -15.40
CA PRO A 44 12.24 5.80 -16.55
C PRO A 44 10.75 6.00 -16.79
N ALA A 45 10.32 7.25 -16.91
CA ALA A 45 8.94 7.54 -17.22
C ALA A 45 8.61 6.86 -18.57
N PRO A 46 7.58 6.00 -18.64
CA PRO A 46 7.10 5.55 -19.93
C PRO A 46 6.66 6.77 -20.74
N PRO A 47 6.74 6.73 -22.07
CA PRO A 47 6.18 7.80 -22.89
C PRO A 47 4.73 8.03 -22.45
N LEU A 48 4.44 9.27 -22.06
CA LEU A 48 3.11 9.66 -21.63
C LEU A 48 2.18 9.47 -22.83
N ALA A 49 1.30 8.48 -22.75
CA ALA A 49 0.14 8.42 -23.62
C ALA A 49 -0.85 9.48 -23.12
N ASP A 50 -1.50 10.20 -24.03
CA ASP A 50 -2.65 11.02 -23.65
C ASP A 50 -3.67 10.13 -22.95
N ALA A 51 -3.81 10.34 -21.63
CA ALA A 51 -4.80 9.65 -20.84
C ALA A 51 -6.16 10.27 -21.16
N THR A 52 -6.90 9.67 -22.10
CA THR A 52 -8.34 9.89 -22.18
C THR A 52 -8.93 9.38 -20.87
N VAL A 53 -9.29 10.28 -19.97
CA VAL A 53 -10.13 9.95 -18.81
C VAL A 53 -11.47 9.51 -19.40
N PRO A 54 -11.89 8.25 -19.20
CA PRO A 54 -13.22 7.81 -19.59
C PRO A 54 -14.25 8.73 -18.94
N ALA A 55 -15.17 9.26 -19.74
CA ALA A 55 -16.15 10.25 -19.30
C ALA A 55 -17.11 9.72 -18.20
N ASP A 56 -17.06 8.43 -17.89
CA ASP A 56 -17.85 7.76 -16.86
C ASP A 56 -17.17 7.67 -15.48
N ILE A 57 -15.96 8.22 -15.30
CA ILE A 57 -15.31 8.30 -13.97
C ILE A 57 -15.88 9.48 -13.13
N GLY A 58 -16.81 10.26 -13.69
CA GLY A 58 -17.36 11.46 -13.05
C GLY A 58 -18.79 11.29 -12.53
N ASP A 59 -18.91 10.79 -11.29
CA ASP A 59 -20.08 10.92 -10.37
C ASP A 59 -20.12 9.87 -9.24
N GLY A 60 -19.05 9.09 -9.02
CA GLY A 60 -18.91 8.26 -7.81
C GLY A 60 -19.88 7.07 -7.72
N GLU A 61 -20.68 6.80 -8.76
CA GLU A 61 -21.43 5.55 -8.88
C GLU A 61 -20.62 4.57 -9.73
N ALA A 62 -19.89 3.66 -9.08
CA ALA A 62 -19.19 2.58 -9.78
C ALA A 62 -20.21 1.62 -10.40
N LYS A 63 -20.67 1.91 -11.62
CA LYS A 63 -21.50 0.98 -12.39
C LYS A 63 -20.63 -0.17 -12.89
N LEU A 64 -20.55 -1.24 -12.11
CA LEU A 64 -19.88 -2.47 -12.53
C LEU A 64 -20.46 -2.96 -13.87
N PRO A 65 -19.61 -3.39 -14.83
CA PRO A 65 -20.09 -4.05 -16.03
C PRO A 65 -20.81 -5.35 -15.63
N THR A 66 -22.08 -5.48 -16.03
CA THR A 66 -22.86 -6.70 -15.84
C THR A 66 -22.15 -7.88 -16.49
N PRO A 67 -21.91 -8.99 -15.77
CA PRO A 67 -21.32 -10.17 -16.36
C PRO A 67 -22.25 -10.73 -17.43
N VAL A 68 -21.76 -10.79 -18.67
CA VAL A 68 -22.42 -11.51 -19.76
C VAL A 68 -22.25 -13.00 -19.45
N ARG A 69 -23.37 -13.69 -19.20
CA ARG A 69 -23.40 -15.14 -18.98
C ARG A 69 -23.02 -15.89 -20.25
#